data_AF-A0A9W5ATF0-F1
#
_entry.id   AF-A0A9W5ATF0-F1
#
_cell.length_a   1.000
_cell.length_b   1.000
_cell.length_c   1.000
_cell.angle_alpha   90.00
_cell.angle_beta   90.00
_cell.angle_gamma   90.00
#
_symmetry.space_group_name_H-M   'P 1'
#
loop_
_entity.id
_entity.type
_entity.pdbx_description
1 polymer ?
#
loop_
_entity_poly.entity_id
_entity_poly.type
_entity_poly.pdbx_seq_one_letter_code
_entity_poly.pdbx_strand_id
1 'polypeptide(L)'
;MAGSINNFDILKDCLDLELIRELARLNDEAFRLNLACYLCELIGGLAPLPTKLHKVILAKELLKDGLDSKRIIELTQISHSTLKRLKNVR
;
A
#
# COMPACT_ATOMS: atom_id res chain seq x y z
N MET A 1 -12.26 23.28 3.33
CA MET A 1 -13.12 22.08 3.28
C MET A 1 -12.38 20.97 3.99
N ALA A 2 -12.90 20.47 5.11
CA ALA A 2 -12.34 19.31 5.79
C ALA A 2 -12.42 18.12 4.82
N GLY A 3 -11.29 17.70 4.27
CA GLY A 3 -11.23 16.49 3.46
C GLY A 3 -11.67 15.34 4.35
N SER A 4 -12.70 14.59 3.94
CA SER A 4 -13.17 13.43 4.68
C SER A 4 -12.00 12.44 4.83
N ILE A 5 -11.44 12.35 6.03
CA ILE A 5 -10.45 11.33 6.37
C ILE A 5 -11.16 9.99 6.16
N ASN A 6 -10.68 9.20 5.20
CA ASN A 6 -11.24 7.88 4.90
C ASN A 6 -10.42 6.81 5.63
N ASN A 7 -10.96 5.62 5.86
CA ASN A 7 -10.26 4.64 6.69
C ASN A 7 -8.95 4.12 6.09
N PHE A 8 -8.71 4.33 4.79
CA PHE A 8 -7.40 4.02 4.21
C PHE A 8 -6.34 4.97 4.75
N ASP A 9 -6.63 6.27 4.84
CA ASP A 9 -5.68 7.24 5.41
C ASP A 9 -5.43 6.95 6.88
N ILE A 10 -6.47 6.60 7.65
CA ILE A 10 -6.36 6.16 9.04
C ILE A 10 -5.46 4.92 9.13
N LEU A 11 -5.73 3.89 8.34
CA LEU A 11 -4.92 2.66 8.36
C LEU A 11 -3.47 2.93 8.00
N LYS A 12 -3.22 3.69 6.93
CA LYS A 12 -1.88 4.02 6.46
C LYS A 12 -1.08 4.75 7.54
N ASP A 13 -1.72 5.68 8.26
CA ASP A 13 -1.07 6.46 9.32
C ASP A 13 -0.90 5.65 10.62
N CYS A 14 -1.69 4.59 10.83
CA CYS A 14 -1.55 3.67 11.97
C CYS A 14 -0.52 2.53 11.75
N LEU A 15 0.06 2.40 10.55
CA LEU A 15 1.08 1.39 10.28
C LEU A 15 2.40 1.74 10.96
N ASP A 16 2.85 0.87 11.85
CA ASP A 16 4.18 0.92 12.45
C ASP A 16 5.20 0.29 11.49
N LEU A 17 5.94 1.15 10.81
CA LEU A 17 6.94 0.73 9.82
C LEU A 17 8.15 0.03 10.45
N GLU A 18 8.45 0.28 11.72
CA GLU A 18 9.54 -0.39 12.42
C GLU A 18 9.15 -1.83 12.73
N LEU A 19 7.97 -2.02 13.33
CA LEU A 19 7.40 -3.35 13.56
C LEU A 19 7.29 -4.16 12.27
N ILE A 20 6.77 -3.57 11.18
CA ILE A 20 6.66 -4.28 9.89
C ILE A 20 8.03 -4.74 9.38
N ARG A 21 9.08 -3.92 9.52
CA ARG A 21 10.45 -4.29 9.11
C ARG A 21 11.03 -5.40 9.98
N GLU A 22 10.71 -5.42 11.28
CA GLU A 22 11.11 -6.52 12.17
C GLU A 22 10.39 -7.82 11.79
N LEU A 23 9.08 -7.76 11.56
CA LEU A 23 8.28 -8.90 11.11
C LEU A 23 8.79 -9.44 9.76
N ALA A 24 9.26 -8.57 8.86
CA ALA A 24 9.81 -8.97 7.55
C ALA A 24 11.10 -9.79 7.66
N ARG A 25 11.74 -9.89 8.83
CA ARG A 25 12.89 -10.77 9.08
C ARG A 25 12.49 -12.20 9.43
N LEU A 26 11.21 -12.45 9.72
CA LEU A 26 10.69 -13.78 9.98
C LEU A 26 10.66 -14.62 8.69
N ASN A 27 10.49 -15.94 8.84
CA ASN A 27 10.19 -16.79 7.70
C ASN A 27 8.80 -16.44 7.11
N ASP A 28 8.57 -16.79 5.85
CA ASP A 28 7.38 -16.40 5.09
C ASP A 28 6.05 -16.73 5.79
N GLU A 29 5.96 -17.88 6.45
CA GLU A 29 4.73 -18.32 7.10
C GLU A 29 4.49 -17.55 8.40
N ALA A 30 5.54 -17.35 9.21
CA ALA A 30 5.47 -16.54 10.42
C ALA A 30 5.20 -15.06 10.09
N PHE A 31 5.79 -14.52 9.03
CA PHE A 31 5.52 -13.17 8.56
C PHE A 31 4.06 -13.01 8.11
N ARG A 32 3.55 -13.97 7.32
CA ARG A 32 2.16 -13.97 6.85
C ARG A 32 1.15 -13.98 8.00
N LEU A 33 1.36 -14.85 8.99
CA LEU A 33 0.48 -14.96 10.15
C LEU A 33 0.50 -13.68 11.00
N ASN A 34 1.68 -13.14 11.31
CA ASN A 34 1.79 -11.90 12.09
C ASN A 34 1.17 -10.71 11.35
N LEU A 35 1.43 -10.57 10.05
CA LEU A 35 0.86 -9.48 9.27
C LEU A 35 -0.66 -9.58 9.20
N ALA A 36 -1.22 -10.80 9.09
CA ALA A 36 -2.66 -11.01 9.13
C ALA A 36 -3.25 -10.62 10.49
N CYS A 37 -2.64 -11.03 11.61
CA CYS A 37 -3.07 -10.62 12.94
C CYS A 37 -3.02 -9.10 13.13
N TYR A 38 -1.89 -8.48 12.78
CA TYR A 38 -1.69 -7.04 12.88
C TYR A 38 -2.70 -6.25 12.04
N LEU A 39 -2.93 -6.67 10.79
CA LEU A 39 -3.94 -6.04 9.95
C LEU A 39 -5.35 -6.24 10.51
N CYS A 40 -5.69 -7.42 11.03
CA CYS A 40 -6.98 -7.69 11.67
C CYS A 40 -7.23 -6.81 12.91
N GLU A 41 -6.22 -6.61 13.75
CA GLU A 41 -6.28 -5.69 14.89
C GLU A 41 -6.48 -4.24 14.44
N LEU A 42 -5.79 -3.83 13.37
CA LEU A 42 -5.93 -2.50 12.78
C LEU A 42 -7.29 -2.27 12.09
N ILE A 43 -7.83 -3.26 11.39
CA ILE A 43 -9.07 -3.15 10.59
C ILE A 43 -10.33 -3.57 11.33
N GLY A 44 -10.25 -4.04 12.58
CA GLY A 44 -11.34 -4.56 13.43
C GLY A 44 -12.48 -3.58 13.78
N GLY A 45 -13.03 -2.91 12.77
CA GLY A 45 -14.05 -1.86 12.85
C GLY A 45 -14.05 -0.91 11.63
N LEU A 46 -13.09 -1.01 10.72
CA LEU A 46 -12.89 -0.07 9.60
C LEU A 46 -13.25 -0.69 8.25
N ALA A 47 -14.22 -0.09 7.52
CA ALA A 47 -14.34 -0.22 6.06
C ALA A 47 -14.15 1.16 5.39
N PRO A 48 -13.12 1.36 4.53
CA PRO A 48 -13.18 0.79 3.19
C PRO A 48 -11.84 0.32 2.57
N LEU A 49 -11.96 -0.30 1.39
CA LEU A 49 -10.87 -0.78 0.54
C LEU A 49 -10.05 0.38 -0.09
N PRO A 50 -8.78 0.14 -0.48
CA PRO A 50 -7.97 1.12 -1.21
C PRO A 50 -8.64 1.61 -2.49
N THR A 51 -8.79 2.92 -2.64
CA THR A 51 -9.34 3.54 -3.85
C THR A 51 -8.32 3.54 -4.99
N LYS A 52 -8.77 3.84 -6.22
CA LYS A 52 -7.88 4.04 -7.37
C LYS A 52 -6.83 5.13 -7.12
N LEU A 53 -7.17 6.18 -6.36
CA LEU A 53 -6.24 7.25 -5.99
C LEU A 53 -5.09 6.71 -5.15
N HIS A 54 -5.41 5.91 -4.13
CA HIS A 54 -4.40 5.31 -3.24
C HIS A 54 -3.42 4.41 -4.00
N LYS A 55 -3.94 3.60 -4.93
CA LYS A 55 -3.11 2.75 -5.81
C LYS A 55 -2.19 3.57 -6.72
N VAL A 56 -2.67 4.72 -7.23
CA VAL A 56 -1.86 5.65 -8.03
C VAL A 56 -0.77 6.32 -7.20
N ILE A 57 -1.07 6.71 -5.95
CA ILE A 57 -0.07 7.29 -5.04
C ILE A 57 1.04 6.26 -4.77
N LEU A 58 0.67 5.03 -4.41
CA LEU A 58 1.64 3.95 -4.22
C LEU A 58 2.51 3.73 -5.47
N ALA A 59 1.90 3.70 -6.65
CA ALA A 59 2.66 3.51 -7.90
C ALA A 59 3.65 4.64 -8.18
N LYS A 60 3.36 5.89 -7.77
CA LYS A 60 4.29 7.01 -7.90
C LYS A 60 5.50 6.84 -6.99
N GLU A 61 5.30 6.42 -5.74
CA GLU A 61 6.42 6.19 -4.82
C GLU A 61 7.31 5.03 -5.31
N LEU A 62 6.70 3.92 -5.75
CA LEU A 62 7.47 2.79 -6.30
C LEU A 62 8.24 3.16 -7.59
N LEU A 63 7.71 4.07 -8.41
CA LEU A 63 8.43 4.61 -9.57
C LEU A 63 9.66 5.43 -9.15
N LYS A 64 9.55 6.24 -8.09
CA LYS A 64 10.68 7.03 -7.57
C LYS A 64 11.79 6.14 -7.00
N ASP A 65 11.40 5.04 -6.36
CA ASP A 65 12.33 4.02 -5.85
C ASP A 65 12.95 3.15 -6.96
N GLY A 66 12.61 3.40 -8.23
CA GLY A 66 13.26 2.75 -9.38
C GLY A 66 12.75 1.35 -9.70
N LEU A 67 11.60 0.93 -9.15
CA LEU A 67 11.04 -0.38 -9.47
C LEU A 67 10.58 -0.44 -10.93
N ASP A 68 10.67 -1.63 -11.52
CA ASP A 68 10.25 -1.85 -12.90
C ASP A 68 8.72 -1.85 -13.06
N SER A 69 8.27 -1.65 -14.31
CA SER A 69 6.85 -1.52 -14.60
C SER A 69 6.02 -2.77 -14.29
N LYS A 70 6.58 -3.96 -14.44
CA LYS A 70 5.87 -5.21 -14.16
C LYS A 70 5.63 -5.32 -12.66
N ARG A 71 6.67 -5.09 -11.85
CA ARG A 71 6.57 -5.17 -10.40
C ARG A 71 5.60 -4.14 -9.82
N ILE A 72 5.59 -2.92 -10.36
CA ILE A 72 4.65 -1.87 -9.93
C ILE A 72 3.20 -2.27 -10.23
N ILE A 73 2.91 -2.88 -11.38
CA ILE A 73 1.56 -3.34 -11.72
C ILE A 73 1.12 -4.47 -10.80
N GLU A 74 1.99 -5.43 -10.50
CA GLU A 74 1.70 -6.52 -9.56
C GLU A 74 1.34 -6.00 -8.16
N LEU A 75 2.10 -5.02 -7.65
CA LEU A 75 1.92 -4.50 -6.29
C LEU A 75 0.71 -3.55 -6.18
N THR A 76 0.44 -2.77 -7.22
CA THR A 76 -0.60 -1.72 -7.15
C THR A 76 -1.90 -2.08 -7.84
N GLN A 77 -1.89 -3.08 -8.73
CA GLN A 77 -3.02 -3.51 -9.54
C GLN A 77 -3.60 -2.37 -10.41
N ILE A 78 -2.78 -1.39 -10.81
CA ILE A 78 -3.18 -0.35 -11.76
C ILE A 78 -3.01 -0.83 -13.21
N SER A 79 -3.79 -0.27 -14.15
CA SER A 79 -3.65 -0.61 -15.57
C SER A 79 -2.31 -0.15 -16.15
N HIS A 80 -1.81 -0.87 -17.16
CA HIS A 80 -0.64 -0.47 -17.96
C HIS A 80 -0.78 0.96 -18.50
N SER A 81 -1.98 1.35 -18.96
CA SER A 81 -2.27 2.70 -19.45
C SER A 81 -2.12 3.77 -18.37
N THR A 82 -2.56 3.46 -17.14
CA THR A 82 -2.40 4.36 -15.99
C THR A 82 -0.92 4.54 -15.66
N LEU A 83 -0.15 3.45 -15.61
CA LEU A 83 1.29 3.52 -15.33
C LEU A 83 2.06 4.28 -16.41
N LYS A 84 1.74 4.06 -17.70
CA LYS A 84 2.35 4.79 -18.81
C LYS A 84 2.11 6.30 -18.69
N ARG A 85 0.90 6.70 -18.30
CA ARG A 85 0.58 8.11 -18.04
C ARG A 85 1.42 8.67 -16.89
N LEU A 86 1.59 7.92 -15.79
CA LEU A 86 2.41 8.36 -14.66
C LEU A 86 3.88 8.58 -15.03
N LYS A 87 4.43 7.75 -15.92
CA LYS A 87 5.80 7.93 -16.43
C LYS A 87 5.98 9.15 -17.35
N ASN A 88 4.89 9.59 -17.99
CA ASN A 88 4.91 10.68 -18.96
C ASN A 88 4.58 12.06 -18.37
N VAL A 89 4.08 12.10 -17.13
CA VAL A 89 3.86 13.33 -16.38
C VAL A 89 5.21 13.72 -15.76
N ARG A 90 5.98 14.55 -16.49
CA ARG A 90 7.18 15.22 -15.98
C ARG A 90 6.77 16.36 -15.05
#